data_AF-A0A4Q2YDP1-F1
#
_entry.id   AF-A0A4Q2YDP1-F1
#
_cell.length_a   1.000
_cell.length_b   1.000
_cell.length_c   1.000
_cell.angle_alpha   90.00
_cell.angle_beta   90.00
_cell.angle_gamma   90.00
#
_symmetry.space_group_name_H-M   'P 1'
#
loop_
_entity.id
_entity.type
_entity.pdbx_description
1 polymer ?
#
loop_
_entity_poly.entity_id
_entity_poly.type
_entity_poly.pdbx_seq_one_letter_code
_entity_poly.pdbx_strand_id
1 'polypeptide(L)'
;MILFRSLNHAGPSLQPASWHAAGIPPWPCGILRETGEKPPPPEKRRSLPSFSCFHFPSAPPAKHPELHNLRCSVEDRDSPIFPKADAGFPFPHSMMLPNAVPVMLLPQCNVFPRGLLPLYIFEPRYRTMVAEALKTDRIICVGTLRECPDGHCPEGDDNIHEHSTAAVIRACVSHADGTSHLVLQGLRRVRFTGWEQHHPFRVARIEPLISQDSEPEASRRAAACLLKRVLRLMRKNSELGEQLASRLEALTDPEHLADFVAAHFVPEAHLRQPLLAM
;
A
#
# COMPACT_ATOMS: atom_id res chain seq x y z
N MET A 1 -11.79 -4.28 3.68
CA MET A 1 -11.26 -4.91 4.91
C MET A 1 -10.55 -6.21 4.53
N ILE A 2 -9.26 -6.16 4.21
CA ILE A 2 -8.46 -7.33 3.80
C ILE A 2 -7.48 -7.63 4.94
N LEU A 3 -7.65 -8.79 5.56
CA LEU A 3 -6.84 -9.28 6.67
C LEU A 3 -5.50 -9.86 6.17
N PHE A 4 -4.39 -9.38 6.74
CA PHE A 4 -3.12 -10.10 6.73
C PHE A 4 -3.15 -11.21 7.80
N ARG A 5 -2.92 -12.46 7.40
CA ARG A 5 -2.80 -13.61 8.32
C ARG A 5 -1.32 -13.87 8.58
N SER A 6 -0.84 -13.47 9.76
CA SER A 6 0.50 -13.80 10.26
C SER A 6 0.55 -15.27 10.68
N LEU A 7 1.52 -16.02 10.14
CA LEU A 7 1.88 -17.36 10.60
C LEU A 7 2.69 -17.24 11.89
N ASN A 8 2.18 -17.78 13.00
CA ASN A 8 2.96 -17.98 14.23
C ASN A 8 3.26 -19.46 14.42
N HIS A 9 4.54 -19.76 14.62
CA HIS A 9 5.06 -21.03 15.12
C HIS A 9 4.66 -21.25 16.59
N ALA A 10 4.36 -22.51 16.94
CA ALA A 10 4.18 -23.02 18.30
C ALA A 10 5.51 -22.94 19.09
N GLY A 11 5.57 -22.40 20.30
CA GLY A 11 5.15 -22.96 21.62
C GLY A 11 6.24 -22.60 22.66
N PRO A 12 6.19 -23.00 23.95
CA PRO A 12 5.08 -23.54 24.73
C PRO A 12 4.75 -22.74 26.03
N SER A 13 3.57 -23.08 26.56
CA SER A 13 2.98 -22.88 27.90
C SER A 13 3.84 -22.38 29.06
N LEU A 14 3.35 -21.33 29.74
CA LEU A 14 3.47 -21.09 31.19
C LEU A 14 2.16 -20.43 31.72
N GLN A 15 1.80 -20.78 32.95
CA GLN A 15 0.49 -20.67 33.63
C GLN A 15 0.00 -19.24 33.96
N PRO A 16 -1.29 -19.05 34.35
CA PRO A 16 -1.86 -17.73 34.62
C PRO A 16 -1.63 -17.28 36.08
N ALA A 17 -1.18 -16.04 36.26
CA ALA A 17 -1.16 -15.36 37.55
C ALA A 17 -2.34 -14.38 37.64
N SER A 18 -3.16 -14.58 38.68
CA SER A 18 -4.25 -13.73 39.14
C SER A 18 -3.76 -12.37 39.62
N TRP A 19 -4.52 -11.31 39.32
CA TRP A 19 -4.43 -10.05 40.04
C TRP A 19 -5.83 -9.51 40.35
N HIS A 20 -6.09 -9.35 41.64
CA HIS A 20 -7.24 -8.67 42.22
C HIS A 20 -7.12 -7.14 42.09
N ALA A 21 -8.29 -6.52 41.91
CA ALA A 21 -8.76 -5.25 42.46
C ALA A 21 -7.88 -3.98 42.39
N ALA A 22 -8.44 -2.90 41.82
CA ALA A 22 -9.13 -1.88 42.62
C ALA A 22 -9.44 -0.59 41.81
N GLY A 23 -10.70 -0.15 41.88
CA GLY A 23 -11.10 1.24 42.11
C GLY A 23 -10.98 2.28 40.99
N ILE A 24 -12.11 2.91 40.65
CA ILE A 24 -12.38 4.38 40.73
C ILE A 24 -13.78 4.68 40.12
N PRO A 25 -14.51 5.73 40.59
CA PRO A 25 -15.97 5.74 40.83
C PRO A 25 -16.81 6.46 39.73
N PRO A 26 -18.16 6.50 39.84
CA PRO A 26 -19.10 6.89 38.76
C PRO A 26 -19.50 8.37 38.84
N TRP A 27 -20.16 8.95 37.83
CA TRP A 27 -21.20 10.03 37.81
C TRP A 27 -21.35 10.55 36.35
N PRO A 28 -22.48 11.16 35.91
CA PRO A 28 -23.88 10.80 36.09
C PRO A 28 -24.69 10.73 34.77
N CYS A 29 -25.81 10.01 34.84
CA CYS A 29 -26.91 10.12 33.87
C CYS A 29 -27.61 11.47 33.98
N GLY A 30 -27.81 12.13 32.84
CA GLY A 30 -28.74 13.24 32.66
C GLY A 30 -29.77 12.92 31.57
N ILE A 31 -31.02 12.71 32.02
CA ILE A 31 -32.27 13.16 31.40
C ILE A 31 -32.57 12.71 29.96
N LEU A 32 -33.58 11.85 29.82
CA LEU A 32 -34.71 12.06 28.90
C LEU A 32 -35.94 11.31 29.44
N ARG A 33 -37.04 12.04 29.57
CA ARG A 33 -38.37 11.58 29.98
C ARG A 33 -39.14 11.05 28.76
N GLU A 34 -40.00 10.07 29.08
CA GLU A 34 -41.32 9.76 28.49
C GLU A 34 -41.39 9.35 27.01
N THR A 35 -41.71 8.08 26.77
CA THR A 35 -43.08 7.68 26.40
C THR A 35 -43.32 6.24 26.82
N GLY A 36 -44.47 6.00 27.46
CA GLY A 36 -44.85 4.70 27.99
C GLY A 36 -45.28 3.72 26.90
N GLU A 37 -44.70 2.52 26.95
CA GLU A 37 -45.33 1.31 26.45
C GLU A 37 -44.81 0.12 27.28
N LYS A 38 -45.73 -0.69 27.77
CA LYS A 38 -45.50 -1.82 28.67
C LYS A 38 -45.07 -3.04 27.84
N PRO A 39 -43.97 -3.76 28.16
CA PRO A 39 -43.62 -4.95 27.41
C PRO A 39 -44.56 -6.13 27.74
N PRO A 40 -44.93 -6.97 26.77
CA PRO A 40 -45.77 -8.15 26.99
C PRO A 40 -44.99 -9.30 27.67
N PRO A 41 -45.71 -10.27 28.31
CA PRO A 41 -45.10 -11.34 29.11
C PRO A 41 -44.39 -12.42 28.27
N PRO A 42 -43.49 -13.22 28.88
CA PRO A 42 -42.67 -14.18 28.14
C PRO A 42 -43.47 -15.42 27.71
N GLU A 43 -43.56 -15.63 26.41
CA GLU A 43 -44.18 -16.81 25.82
C GLU A 43 -43.16 -17.95 25.61
N LYS A 44 -43.63 -19.18 25.85
CA LYS A 44 -42.86 -20.42 25.98
C LYS A 44 -42.04 -20.74 24.72
N ARG A 45 -40.70 -20.81 24.86
CA ARG A 45 -39.81 -21.43 23.85
C ARG A 45 -40.16 -22.90 23.69
N ARG A 46 -40.74 -23.26 22.54
CA ARG A 46 -40.71 -24.62 21.99
C ARG A 46 -39.36 -24.86 21.30
N SER A 47 -38.91 -26.09 21.48
CA SER A 47 -37.65 -26.74 21.10
C SER A 47 -37.21 -26.59 19.64
N LEU A 48 -35.89 -26.47 19.43
CA LEU A 48 -35.21 -26.97 18.23
C LEU A 48 -34.21 -28.07 18.64
N PRO A 49 -34.09 -29.15 17.85
CA PRO A 49 -33.34 -30.34 18.23
C PRO A 49 -31.82 -30.15 18.11
N SER A 50 -31.12 -30.86 18.99
CA SER A 50 -29.68 -31.15 18.94
C SER A 50 -29.27 -31.66 17.56
N PHE A 51 -28.48 -30.86 16.83
CA PHE A 51 -27.77 -31.35 15.66
C PHE A 51 -26.39 -31.86 16.09
N SER A 52 -26.29 -33.18 16.07
CA SER A 52 -25.07 -33.97 16.22
C SER A 52 -23.99 -33.54 15.23
N CYS A 53 -22.74 -33.56 15.72
CA CYS A 53 -21.52 -33.51 14.92
C CYS A 53 -21.61 -34.34 13.64
N PHE A 54 -21.60 -33.69 12.49
CA PHE A 54 -21.28 -34.36 11.23
C PHE A 54 -19.76 -34.55 11.16
N HIS A 55 -19.37 -35.82 11.24
CA HIS A 55 -18.06 -36.35 10.90
C HIS A 55 -17.77 -36.05 9.42
N PHE A 56 -16.77 -35.21 9.15
CA PHE A 56 -16.20 -35.10 7.80
C PHE A 56 -15.13 -36.20 7.65
N PRO A 57 -15.19 -37.04 6.59
CA PRO A 57 -14.14 -38.02 6.35
C PRO A 57 -12.84 -37.30 5.98
N SER A 58 -11.76 -37.67 6.66
CA SER A 58 -10.40 -37.25 6.34
C SER A 58 -10.02 -37.72 4.94
N ALA A 59 -9.83 -36.77 4.02
CA ALA A 59 -9.19 -37.06 2.74
C ALA A 59 -7.74 -37.53 2.97
N PRO A 60 -7.27 -38.60 2.30
CA PRO A 60 -5.90 -39.07 2.43
C PRO A 60 -4.92 -38.05 1.84
N PRO A 61 -3.67 -37.96 2.37
CA PRO A 61 -2.68 -37.03 1.85
C PRO A 61 -2.32 -37.42 0.42
N ALA A 62 -2.62 -36.54 -0.53
CA ALA A 62 -2.11 -36.64 -1.89
C ALA A 62 -0.58 -36.53 -1.83
N LYS A 63 0.08 -37.62 -2.20
CA LYS A 63 1.53 -37.70 -2.38
C LYS A 63 1.94 -36.70 -3.46
N HIS A 64 2.63 -35.63 -3.07
CA HIS A 64 3.33 -34.75 -4.00
C HIS A 64 4.49 -35.53 -4.62
N PRO A 65 4.57 -35.71 -5.94
CA PRO A 65 5.82 -36.06 -6.58
C PRO A 65 6.64 -34.79 -6.76
N GLU A 66 7.84 -34.80 -6.16
CA GLU A 66 9.07 -34.29 -6.77
C GLU A 66 9.03 -32.82 -7.25
N LEU A 67 9.18 -31.86 -6.31
CA LEU A 67 9.64 -30.48 -6.57
C LEU A 67 11.14 -30.44 -6.90
N HIS A 68 11.57 -31.32 -7.79
CA HIS A 68 12.94 -31.43 -8.27
C HIS A 68 12.83 -31.43 -9.79
N ASN A 69 12.77 -30.22 -10.40
CA ASN A 69 13.02 -29.90 -11.82
C ASN A 69 12.29 -28.65 -12.35
N LEU A 70 11.90 -27.68 -11.50
CA LEU A 70 11.74 -26.29 -11.96
C LEU A 70 13.11 -25.64 -12.07
N ARG A 71 13.88 -26.13 -13.04
CA ARG A 71 15.09 -25.50 -13.52
C ARG A 71 14.63 -24.21 -14.20
N CYS A 72 14.64 -23.14 -13.41
CA CYS A 72 14.67 -21.77 -13.84
C CYS A 72 15.46 -21.68 -15.16
N SER A 73 14.79 -21.40 -16.28
CA SER A 73 15.46 -20.83 -17.45
C SER A 73 15.83 -19.40 -17.08
N VAL A 74 16.88 -19.30 -16.26
CA VAL A 74 17.71 -18.14 -16.01
C VAL A 74 18.58 -17.97 -17.26
N GLU A 75 17.94 -17.75 -18.40
CA GLU A 75 18.57 -17.45 -19.67
C GLU A 75 18.11 -16.06 -20.11
N ASP A 76 18.28 -15.08 -19.22
CA ASP A 76 18.38 -13.68 -19.64
C ASP A 76 19.02 -12.77 -18.57
N ARG A 77 20.01 -13.30 -17.83
CA ARG A 77 20.79 -12.50 -16.87
C ARG A 77 21.72 -11.48 -17.55
N ASP A 78 21.93 -11.62 -18.86
CA ASP A 78 22.75 -10.73 -19.68
C ASP A 78 21.92 -9.84 -20.62
N SER A 79 20.59 -9.82 -20.44
CA SER A 79 19.75 -8.86 -21.15
C SER A 79 20.20 -7.44 -20.76
N PRO A 80 20.46 -6.52 -21.71
CA PRO A 80 20.84 -5.12 -21.41
C PRO A 80 19.78 -4.34 -20.60
N ILE A 81 18.67 -5.02 -20.36
CA ILE A 81 17.43 -4.63 -19.71
C ILE A 81 17.51 -4.71 -18.16
N PHE A 82 18.36 -5.57 -17.59
CA PHE A 82 18.56 -5.69 -16.14
C PHE A 82 20.00 -5.32 -15.80
N PRO A 83 20.32 -4.05 -15.52
CA PRO A 83 21.64 -3.75 -14.98
C PRO A 83 21.79 -4.45 -13.62
N LYS A 84 22.99 -4.99 -13.38
CA LYS A 84 23.36 -5.71 -12.16
C LYS A 84 22.99 -4.91 -10.90
N ALA A 85 22.53 -5.63 -9.87
CA ALA A 85 22.00 -5.09 -8.61
C ALA A 85 22.97 -4.18 -7.82
N ASP A 86 24.21 -4.12 -8.26
CA ASP A 86 25.37 -3.49 -7.64
C ASP A 86 25.84 -2.23 -8.40
N ALA A 87 25.23 -1.92 -9.55
CA ALA A 87 25.26 -0.57 -10.11
C ALA A 87 24.12 0.23 -9.45
N GLY A 88 24.45 0.95 -8.37
CA GLY A 88 23.52 1.94 -7.81
C GLY A 88 23.02 2.81 -8.95
N PHE A 89 21.74 2.67 -9.31
CA PHE A 89 21.14 3.49 -10.35
C PHE A 89 21.30 4.93 -9.90
N PRO A 90 22.17 5.73 -10.54
CA PRO A 90 22.08 7.16 -10.33
C PRO A 90 20.72 7.51 -10.95
N PHE A 91 19.76 7.95 -10.16
CA PHE A 91 18.55 8.55 -10.71
C PHE A 91 19.00 9.92 -11.21
N PRO A 92 19.27 10.13 -12.52
CA PRO A 92 19.52 11.48 -12.94
C PRO A 92 18.22 12.24 -12.69
N HIS A 93 18.33 13.44 -12.11
CA HIS A 93 17.24 14.40 -12.06
C HIS A 93 16.72 14.78 -13.48
N SER A 94 17.29 14.19 -14.55
CA SER A 94 16.99 14.40 -15.97
C SER A 94 16.38 13.17 -16.68
N MET A 95 15.71 12.25 -15.98
CA MET A 95 14.83 11.31 -16.68
C MET A 95 13.64 12.10 -17.22
N MET A 96 13.61 12.30 -18.54
CA MET A 96 12.47 12.92 -19.22
C MET A 96 11.30 11.94 -19.13
N LEU A 97 10.21 12.36 -18.50
CA LEU A 97 8.97 11.61 -18.48
C LEU A 97 8.28 11.77 -19.84
N PRO A 98 7.67 10.70 -20.40
CA PRO A 98 6.83 10.82 -21.58
C PRO A 98 5.66 11.78 -21.32
N ASN A 99 5.20 12.48 -22.36
CA ASN A 99 4.06 13.40 -22.24
C ASN A 99 2.76 12.67 -21.87
N ALA A 100 2.63 11.40 -22.28
CA ALA A 100 1.47 10.57 -22.01
C ALA A 100 1.92 9.20 -21.48
N VAL A 101 1.27 8.73 -20.41
CA VAL A 101 1.67 7.54 -19.67
C VAL A 101 0.44 6.68 -19.32
N PRO A 102 0.53 5.35 -19.43
CA PRO A 102 -0.52 4.46 -18.96
C PRO A 102 -0.77 4.60 -17.45
N VAL A 103 -2.04 4.59 -17.03
CA VAL A 103 -2.42 4.83 -15.64
C VAL A 103 -3.12 3.60 -15.06
N MET A 104 -2.55 3.10 -13.97
CA MET A 104 -3.22 2.13 -13.09
C MET A 104 -4.01 2.90 -12.04
N LEU A 105 -5.33 2.69 -12.00
CA LEU A 105 -6.19 3.29 -10.98
C LEU A 105 -6.41 2.31 -9.84
N LEU A 106 -6.00 2.71 -8.63
CA LEU A 106 -6.07 1.89 -7.44
C LEU A 106 -6.78 2.66 -6.31
N PRO A 107 -7.66 2.00 -5.55
CA PRO A 107 -8.23 2.59 -4.34
C PRO A 107 -7.17 2.69 -3.25
N GLN A 108 -7.13 3.82 -2.54
CA GLN A 108 -6.32 4.01 -1.33
C GLN A 108 -4.81 3.71 -1.51
N CYS A 109 -4.28 3.93 -2.72
CA CYS A 109 -2.89 3.63 -3.04
C CYS A 109 -2.12 4.88 -3.45
N ASN A 110 -1.24 5.36 -2.58
CA ASN A 110 -0.35 6.48 -2.86
C ASN A 110 1.10 5.97 -2.90
N VAL A 111 1.78 6.20 -4.02
CA VAL A 111 3.21 5.89 -4.16
C VAL A 111 3.97 7.19 -4.11
N PHE A 112 4.93 7.30 -3.19
CA PHE A 112 5.84 8.45 -3.14
C PHE A 112 7.07 8.21 -4.04
N PRO A 113 7.74 9.28 -4.49
CA PRO A 113 9.04 9.16 -5.15
C PRO A 113 10.00 8.26 -4.36
N ARG A 114 10.78 7.45 -5.07
CA ARG A 114 11.71 6.43 -4.56
C ARG A 114 11.06 5.27 -3.79
N GLY A 115 9.77 5.35 -3.46
CA GLY A 115 9.01 4.28 -2.80
C GLY A 115 8.78 3.08 -3.71
N LEU A 116 8.73 1.88 -3.14
CA LEU A 116 8.46 0.64 -3.84
C LEU A 116 7.01 0.19 -3.63
N LEU A 117 6.33 -0.18 -4.71
CA LEU A 117 4.99 -0.74 -4.68
C LEU A 117 4.97 -2.12 -5.37
N PRO A 118 4.94 -3.21 -4.59
CA PRO A 118 4.71 -4.55 -5.14
C PRO A 118 3.21 -4.73 -5.48
N LEU A 119 2.93 -5.32 -6.64
CA LEU A 119 1.58 -5.59 -7.14
C LEU A 119 1.49 -6.99 -7.75
N TYR A 120 0.29 -7.57 -7.70
CA TYR A 120 -0.05 -8.76 -8.45
C TYR A 120 -1.08 -8.39 -9.53
N ILE A 121 -0.71 -8.57 -10.78
CA ILE A 121 -1.48 -8.15 -11.95
C ILE A 121 -2.23 -9.35 -12.50
N PHE A 122 -3.55 -9.32 -12.34
CA PHE A 122 -4.44 -10.38 -12.82
C PHE A 122 -5.52 -9.87 -13.77
N GLU A 123 -5.92 -8.60 -13.65
CA GLU A 123 -6.95 -8.00 -14.50
C GLU A 123 -6.49 -7.92 -15.97
N PRO A 124 -7.31 -8.38 -16.94
CA PRO A 124 -6.96 -8.36 -18.36
C PRO A 124 -6.47 -7.00 -18.88
N ARG A 125 -7.13 -5.91 -18.50
CA ARG A 125 -6.73 -4.55 -18.90
C ARG A 125 -5.32 -4.18 -18.44
N TYR A 126 -4.94 -4.56 -17.22
CA TYR A 126 -3.63 -4.24 -16.66
C TYR A 126 -2.56 -5.21 -17.15
N ARG A 127 -2.92 -6.44 -17.51
CA ARG A 127 -2.01 -7.36 -18.22
C ARG A 127 -1.59 -6.78 -19.57
N THR A 128 -2.54 -6.27 -20.36
CA THR A 128 -2.25 -5.58 -21.62
C THR A 128 -1.41 -4.32 -21.38
N MET A 129 -1.79 -3.49 -20.40
CA MET A 129 -1.05 -2.28 -20.04
C MET A 129 0.40 -2.56 -19.68
N VAL A 130 0.67 -3.56 -18.83
CA VAL A 130 2.03 -3.94 -18.43
C VAL A 130 2.81 -4.48 -19.62
N ALA A 131 2.19 -5.31 -20.47
CA ALA A 131 2.84 -5.83 -21.68
C ALA A 131 3.23 -4.72 -22.67
N GLU A 132 2.44 -3.65 -22.77
CA GLU A 132 2.76 -2.48 -23.59
C GLU A 132 3.82 -1.58 -22.95
N ALA A 133 3.72 -1.31 -21.65
CA ALA A 133 4.71 -0.53 -20.91
C ALA A 133 6.10 -1.19 -20.95
N LEU A 134 6.19 -2.52 -20.90
CA LEU A 134 7.46 -3.25 -20.97
C LEU A 134 8.19 -3.11 -22.32
N LYS A 135 7.46 -2.76 -23.40
CA LYS A 135 8.02 -2.54 -24.75
C LYS A 135 8.49 -1.10 -24.98
N THR A 136 8.14 -0.18 -24.09
CA THR A 136 8.41 1.26 -24.19
C THR A 136 9.33 1.70 -23.03
N ASP A 137 9.05 2.83 -22.40
CA ASP A 137 9.86 3.41 -21.32
C ASP A 137 9.69 2.69 -19.97
N ARG A 138 8.76 1.75 -19.87
CA ARG A 138 8.41 1.02 -18.62
C ARG A 138 7.87 1.92 -17.52
N ILE A 139 7.40 3.10 -17.90
CA ILE A 139 6.82 4.08 -17.00
C ILE A 139 5.31 3.88 -17.02
N ILE A 140 4.72 3.81 -15.83
CA ILE A 140 3.28 3.85 -15.62
C ILE A 140 2.97 4.82 -14.46
N CYS A 141 1.79 5.42 -14.45
CA CYS A 141 1.34 6.22 -13.31
C CYS A 141 0.44 5.40 -12.40
N VAL A 142 0.56 5.63 -11.09
CA VAL A 142 -0.35 5.04 -10.09
C VAL A 142 -1.34 6.10 -9.64
N GLY A 143 -2.51 6.14 -10.28
CA GLY A 143 -3.58 7.07 -9.95
C GLY A 143 -4.41 6.57 -8.76
N THR A 144 -4.69 7.47 -7.84
CA THR A 144 -5.52 7.17 -6.66
C THR A 144 -6.97 7.53 -6.93
N LEU A 145 -7.89 6.60 -6.65
CA LEU A 145 -9.32 6.91 -6.62
C LEU A 145 -9.70 7.63 -5.32
N ARG A 146 -10.63 8.58 -5.40
CA ARG A 146 -11.14 9.30 -4.23
C ARG A 146 -11.88 8.34 -3.29
N GLU A 147 -11.78 8.62 -2.01
CA GLU A 147 -12.59 7.91 -1.00
C GLU A 147 -14.05 8.36 -1.12
N CYS A 148 -14.98 7.41 -0.97
CA CYS A 148 -16.42 7.67 -1.04
C CYS A 148 -17.09 7.16 0.23
N PRO A 149 -16.98 7.89 1.36
CA PRO A 149 -17.46 7.43 2.66
C PRO A 149 -18.95 7.11 2.66
N ASP A 150 -19.74 7.88 1.92
CA ASP A 150 -21.20 7.75 1.82
C ASP A 150 -21.64 6.88 0.63
N GLY A 151 -20.72 6.19 -0.03
CA GLY A 151 -20.98 5.41 -1.25
C GLY A 151 -21.20 6.24 -2.52
N HIS A 152 -21.27 7.56 -2.40
CA HIS A 152 -21.39 8.50 -3.51
C HIS A 152 -20.00 8.95 -3.99
N CYS A 153 -19.42 8.18 -4.92
CA CYS A 153 -18.25 8.62 -5.65
C CYS A 153 -18.64 9.60 -6.76
N PRO A 154 -17.81 10.61 -7.08
CA PRO A 154 -17.92 11.32 -8.34
C PRO A 154 -17.90 10.32 -9.50
N GLU A 155 -18.57 10.66 -10.60
CA GLU A 155 -18.57 9.81 -11.78
C GLU A 155 -17.35 10.08 -12.67
N GLY A 156 -16.99 9.11 -13.50
CA GLY A 156 -15.95 9.28 -14.50
C GLY A 156 -14.58 9.64 -13.92
N ASP A 157 -13.96 10.68 -14.47
CA ASP A 157 -12.60 11.08 -14.13
C ASP A 157 -12.53 11.99 -12.90
N ASP A 158 -13.65 12.58 -12.48
CA ASP A 158 -13.72 13.38 -11.24
C ASP A 158 -13.46 12.52 -10.00
N ASN A 159 -13.64 11.21 -10.11
CA ASN A 159 -13.31 10.23 -9.07
C ASN A 159 -11.81 9.99 -8.92
N ILE A 160 -10.97 10.59 -9.76
CA ILE A 160 -9.53 10.37 -9.76
C ILE A 160 -8.87 11.60 -9.14
N HIS A 161 -7.89 11.39 -8.28
CA HIS A 161 -7.05 12.49 -7.81
C HIS A 161 -6.17 13.01 -8.95
N GLU A 162 -6.15 14.34 -9.11
CA GLU A 162 -5.37 15.01 -10.16
C GLU A 162 -3.86 14.77 -10.03
N HIS A 163 -3.38 14.60 -8.79
CA HIS A 163 -1.96 14.42 -8.46
C HIS A 163 -1.65 12.94 -8.19
N SER A 164 -0.60 12.45 -8.82
CA SER A 164 -0.17 11.05 -8.83
C SER A 164 1.35 10.97 -8.90
N THR A 165 1.88 9.75 -9.04
CA THR A 165 3.31 9.49 -9.20
C THR A 165 3.53 8.66 -10.45
N ALA A 166 4.40 9.17 -11.32
CA ALA A 166 5.00 8.35 -12.37
C ALA A 166 5.97 7.37 -11.72
N ALA A 167 5.87 6.10 -12.08
CA ALA A 167 6.65 5.02 -11.52
C ALA A 167 7.25 4.16 -12.65
N VAL A 168 8.45 3.64 -12.44
CA VAL A 168 9.09 2.70 -13.35
C VAL A 168 8.85 1.27 -12.89
N ILE A 169 8.63 0.37 -13.84
CA ILE A 169 8.64 -1.07 -13.59
C ILE A 169 10.08 -1.51 -13.32
N ARG A 170 10.38 -1.81 -12.05
CA ARG A 170 11.70 -2.29 -11.61
C ARG A 170 11.88 -3.78 -11.83
N ALA A 171 10.82 -4.55 -11.61
CA ALA A 171 10.81 -5.99 -11.82
C ALA A 171 9.42 -6.43 -12.27
N CYS A 172 9.37 -7.38 -13.20
CA CYS A 172 8.14 -8.03 -13.63
C CYS A 172 8.44 -9.52 -13.84
N VAL A 173 7.65 -10.39 -13.20
CA VAL A 173 7.69 -11.83 -13.39
C VAL A 173 6.34 -12.26 -13.94
N SER A 174 6.31 -12.61 -15.22
CA SER A 174 5.10 -13.08 -15.90
C SER A 174 4.92 -14.58 -15.74
N HIS A 175 3.67 -15.01 -15.63
CA HIS A 175 3.27 -16.41 -15.53
C HIS A 175 2.63 -16.90 -16.83
N ALA A 176 2.53 -18.22 -17.01
CA ALA A 176 1.97 -18.84 -18.21
C ALA A 176 0.46 -18.56 -18.41
N ASP A 177 -0.26 -18.27 -17.32
CA ASP A 177 -1.67 -17.82 -17.35
C ASP A 177 -1.82 -16.34 -17.76
N GLY A 178 -0.67 -15.66 -17.92
CA GLY A 178 -0.50 -14.25 -18.28
C GLY A 178 -0.74 -13.27 -17.14
N THR A 179 -0.86 -13.74 -15.89
CA THR A 179 -0.71 -12.89 -14.70
C THR A 179 0.75 -12.50 -14.47
N SER A 180 1.02 -11.53 -13.59
CA SER A 180 2.40 -11.18 -13.25
C SER A 180 2.57 -10.58 -11.87
N HIS A 181 3.69 -10.89 -11.20
CA HIS A 181 4.17 -10.10 -10.06
C HIS A 181 4.99 -8.91 -10.57
N LEU A 182 4.63 -7.71 -10.11
CA LEU A 182 5.22 -6.45 -10.53
C LEU A 182 5.79 -5.71 -9.32
N VAL A 183 6.96 -5.08 -9.46
CA VAL A 183 7.48 -4.13 -8.49
C VAL A 183 7.67 -2.79 -9.19
N LEU A 184 6.91 -1.79 -8.75
CA LEU A 184 7.04 -0.41 -9.21
C LEU A 184 7.94 0.37 -8.27
N GLN A 185 8.68 1.32 -8.82
CA GLN A 185 9.38 2.34 -8.04
C GLN A 185 8.90 3.73 -8.45
N GLY A 186 8.42 4.52 -7.49
CA GLY A 186 8.05 5.91 -7.73
C GLY A 186 9.24 6.72 -8.24
N LEU A 187 9.03 7.50 -9.29
CA LEU A 187 10.04 8.38 -9.88
C LEU A 187 9.80 9.83 -9.44
N ARG A 188 8.65 10.38 -9.83
CA ARG A 188 8.30 11.79 -9.65
C ARG A 188 6.80 11.96 -9.49
N ARG A 189 6.43 12.97 -8.71
CA ARG A 189 5.07 13.48 -8.65
C ARG A 189 4.69 14.05 -10.02
N VAL A 190 3.45 13.81 -10.43
CA VAL A 190 2.88 14.29 -11.69
C VAL A 190 1.45 14.76 -11.49
N ARG A 191 1.04 15.70 -12.31
CA ARG A 191 -0.34 16.17 -12.43
C ARG A 191 -0.93 15.62 -13.72
N PHE A 192 -2.13 15.06 -13.65
CA PHE A 192 -2.88 14.69 -14.85
C PHE A 192 -3.44 15.95 -15.51
N THR A 193 -3.18 16.13 -16.80
CA THR A 193 -3.69 17.28 -17.58
C THR A 193 -4.76 16.89 -18.59
N GLY A 194 -5.08 15.60 -18.67
CA GLY A 194 -6.17 15.05 -19.46
C GLY A 194 -5.92 13.61 -19.84
N TRP A 195 -6.90 13.01 -20.53
CA TRP A 195 -6.86 11.62 -20.95
C TRP A 195 -6.74 11.53 -22.48
N GLU A 196 -5.87 10.65 -22.95
CA GLU A 196 -5.74 10.31 -24.38
C GLU A 196 -6.51 9.04 -24.72
N GLN A 197 -6.70 8.17 -23.72
CA GLN A 197 -7.36 6.89 -23.87
C GLN A 197 -8.08 6.53 -22.57
N HIS A 198 -9.25 5.89 -22.69
CA HIS A 198 -9.97 5.28 -21.56
C HIS A 198 -9.98 3.75 -21.58
N HIS A 199 -10.00 3.14 -22.76
CA HIS A 199 -10.07 1.69 -22.96
C HIS A 199 -8.89 1.18 -23.81
N PRO A 200 -8.36 -0.02 -23.53
CA PRO A 200 -8.75 -0.96 -22.48
C PRO A 200 -8.30 -0.54 -21.06
N PHE A 201 -7.32 0.35 -20.98
CA PHE A 201 -6.85 1.03 -19.77
C PHE A 201 -6.66 2.52 -20.07
N ARG A 202 -6.54 3.34 -19.02
CA ARG A 202 -6.38 4.78 -19.18
C ARG A 202 -4.96 5.18 -19.57
N VAL A 203 -4.84 6.17 -20.44
CA VAL A 203 -3.57 6.85 -20.75
C VAL A 203 -3.78 8.33 -20.48
N ALA A 204 -2.96 8.90 -19.58
CA ALA A 204 -3.07 10.30 -19.19
C ALA A 204 -1.92 11.12 -19.75
N ARG A 205 -2.21 12.36 -20.16
CA ARG A 205 -1.18 13.39 -20.27
C ARG A 205 -0.74 13.81 -18.89
N ILE A 206 0.57 13.90 -18.70
CA ILE A 206 1.18 14.20 -17.40
C ILE A 206 2.09 15.42 -17.46
N GLU A 207 2.06 16.21 -16.40
CA GLU A 207 3.05 17.26 -16.14
C GLU A 207 3.81 16.93 -14.86
N PRO A 208 5.16 16.87 -14.89
CA PRO A 208 5.95 16.66 -13.69
C PRO A 208 5.78 17.83 -12.71
N LEU A 209 5.53 17.53 -11.43
CA LEU A 209 5.63 18.54 -10.38
C LEU A 209 7.10 18.79 -10.09
N ILE A 210 7.50 20.05 -10.17
CA ILE A 210 8.86 20.50 -9.83
C ILE A 210 8.78 21.24 -8.51
N SER A 211 9.34 20.64 -7.47
CA SER A 211 9.52 21.29 -6.18
C SER A 211 10.41 22.52 -6.35
N GLN A 212 9.89 23.70 -6.01
CA GLN A 212 10.68 24.94 -5.95
C GLN A 212 10.87 25.31 -4.48
N ASP A 213 12.05 24.99 -3.94
CA ASP A 213 12.39 25.35 -2.57
C ASP A 213 12.82 26.81 -2.50
N SER A 214 11.84 27.70 -2.28
CA SER A 214 12.09 29.15 -2.16
C SER A 214 12.81 29.51 -0.86
N GLU A 215 12.79 28.64 0.16
CA GLU A 215 13.42 28.86 1.47
C GLU A 215 14.19 27.62 1.96
N PRO A 216 15.34 27.30 1.35
CA PRO A 216 16.02 26.03 1.60
C PRO A 216 16.53 25.85 3.02
N GLU A 217 16.90 26.93 3.71
CA GLU A 217 17.23 26.93 5.13
C GLU A 217 16.02 26.57 6.01
N ALA A 218 14.82 27.06 5.67
CA ALA A 218 13.60 26.74 6.41
C ALA A 218 13.21 25.27 6.21
N SER A 219 13.27 24.79 4.96
CA SER A 219 13.05 23.39 4.59
C SER A 219 13.99 22.44 5.33
N ARG A 220 15.29 22.77 5.39
CA ARG A 220 16.29 22.02 6.18
C ARG A 220 15.98 21.99 7.69
N ARG A 221 15.59 23.13 8.28
CA ARG A 221 15.20 23.18 9.70
C ARG A 221 13.96 22.33 9.97
N ALA A 222 12.94 22.42 9.11
CA ALA A 222 11.72 21.62 9.21
C ALA A 222 12.01 20.12 9.10
N ALA A 223 12.84 19.72 8.14
CA ALA A 223 13.30 18.33 7.99
C ALA A 223 14.04 17.81 9.23
N ALA A 224 14.96 18.59 9.80
CA ALA A 224 15.66 18.23 11.03
C ALA A 224 14.69 18.07 12.23
N CYS A 225 13.70 18.96 12.35
CA CYS A 225 12.64 18.86 13.36
C CYS A 225 11.77 17.60 13.15
N LEU A 226 11.40 17.29 11.92
CA LEU A 226 10.63 16.11 11.55
C LEU A 226 11.40 14.83 11.90
N LEU A 227 12.67 14.73 11.51
CA LEU A 227 13.54 13.60 11.83
C LEU A 227 13.60 13.37 13.34
N LYS A 228 13.85 14.42 14.12
CA LYS A 228 13.89 14.34 15.59
C LYS A 228 12.56 13.89 16.18
N ARG A 229 11.43 14.28 15.59
CA ARG A 229 10.09 13.87 16.02
C ARG A 229 9.86 12.38 15.72
N VAL A 230 10.17 11.93 14.50
CA VAL A 230 10.01 10.55 14.06
C VAL A 230 10.88 9.61 14.90
N LEU A 231 12.17 9.92 15.08
CA LEU A 231 13.09 9.12 15.88
C LEU A 231 12.66 8.99 17.35
N ARG A 232 11.94 9.98 17.90
CA ARG A 232 11.38 9.92 19.26
C ARG A 232 10.16 9.00 19.35
N LEU A 233 9.34 8.96 18.30
CA LEU A 233 8.16 8.09 18.24
C LEU A 233 8.55 6.63 17.95
N MET A 234 9.66 6.42 17.25
CA MET A 234 10.20 5.10 16.98
C MET A 234 10.73 4.43 18.25
N ARG A 235 10.30 3.18 18.48
CA ARG A 235 10.92 2.32 19.49
C ARG A 235 12.16 1.66 18.87
N LYS A 236 13.36 2.03 19.32
CA LYS A 236 14.63 1.40 18.93
C LYS A 236 14.90 0.13 19.74
N ASN A 237 13.95 -0.80 19.78
CA ASN A 237 14.05 -2.04 20.55
C ASN A 237 14.14 -3.30 19.67
N SER A 238 14.32 -3.11 18.36
CA SER A 238 14.53 -4.18 17.39
C SER A 238 15.61 -3.75 16.41
N GLU A 239 16.33 -4.73 15.85
CA GLU A 239 17.34 -4.51 14.82
C GLU A 239 16.77 -3.74 13.62
N LEU A 240 15.54 -4.07 13.21
CA LEU A 240 14.81 -3.35 12.15
C LEU A 240 14.59 -1.88 12.50
N GLY A 241 14.28 -1.57 13.77
CA GLY A 241 14.11 -0.19 14.24
C GLY A 241 15.41 0.61 14.20
N GLU A 242 16.54 -0.02 14.53
CA GLU A 242 17.87 0.59 14.45
C GLU A 242 18.29 0.84 13.00
N GLN A 243 18.10 -0.15 12.12
CA GLN A 243 18.38 -0.01 10.69
C GLN A 243 17.55 1.11 10.04
N LEU A 244 16.26 1.18 10.39
CA LEU A 244 15.37 2.24 9.91
C LEU A 244 15.79 3.63 10.43
N ALA A 245 16.18 3.73 11.70
CA ALA A 245 16.68 4.97 12.28
C ALA A 245 17.98 5.44 11.60
N SER A 246 18.94 4.53 11.42
CA SER A 246 20.19 4.81 10.71
C SER A 246 19.92 5.31 9.28
N ARG A 247 18.97 4.67 8.58
CA ARG A 247 18.60 5.08 7.24
C ARG A 247 17.95 6.46 7.20
N LEU A 248 17.06 6.76 8.13
CA LEU A 248 16.45 8.09 8.28
C LEU A 248 17.48 9.18 8.55
N GLU A 249 18.47 8.90 9.41
CA GLU A 249 19.56 9.84 9.74
C GLU A 249 20.49 10.10 8.55
N ALA A 250 20.60 9.16 7.61
CA ALA A 250 21.38 9.32 6.38
C ALA A 250 20.68 10.16 5.29
N LEU A 251 19.38 10.46 5.45
CA LEU A 251 18.62 11.28 4.47
C LEU A 251 18.89 12.77 4.70
N THR A 252 19.69 13.37 3.82
CA THR A 252 20.03 14.81 3.88
C THR A 252 19.07 15.69 3.09
N ASP A 253 18.44 15.15 2.06
CA ASP A 253 17.47 15.83 1.20
C ASP A 253 16.11 15.98 1.94
N PRO A 254 15.63 17.21 2.21
CA PRO A 254 14.39 17.43 2.96
C PRO A 254 13.17 16.81 2.26
N GLU A 255 13.11 16.85 0.93
CA GLU A 255 12.03 16.23 0.16
C GLU A 255 12.04 14.72 0.31
N HIS A 256 13.22 14.09 0.17
CA HIS A 256 13.36 12.66 0.38
C HIS A 256 12.93 12.24 1.78
N LEU A 257 13.32 12.98 2.81
CA LEU A 257 12.93 12.68 4.17
C LEU A 257 11.40 12.78 4.34
N ALA A 258 10.78 13.83 3.79
CA ALA A 258 9.33 14.01 3.85
C ALA A 258 8.60 12.86 3.16
N ASP A 259 9.02 12.48 1.95
CA ASP A 259 8.47 11.36 1.18
C ASP A 259 8.59 10.04 1.93
N PHE A 260 9.76 9.79 2.49
CA PHE A 260 10.03 8.58 3.24
C PHE A 260 9.14 8.50 4.48
N VAL A 261 9.03 9.60 5.24
CA VAL A 261 8.19 9.65 6.44
C VAL A 261 6.72 9.48 6.07
N ALA A 262 6.24 10.15 5.01
CA ALA A 262 4.87 10.03 4.55
C ALA A 262 4.51 8.59 4.14
N ALA A 263 5.41 7.92 3.42
CA ALA A 263 5.19 6.55 2.95
C ALA A 263 5.12 5.51 4.09
N HIS A 264 5.87 5.71 5.18
CA HIS A 264 6.02 4.69 6.24
C HIS A 264 5.26 4.99 7.53
N PHE A 265 5.00 6.27 7.85
CA PHE A 265 4.43 6.68 9.14
C PHE A 265 3.02 7.24 9.05
N VAL A 266 2.51 7.52 7.85
CA VAL A 266 1.11 7.96 7.65
C VAL A 266 0.33 6.77 7.09
N PRO A 267 -0.50 6.06 7.89
CA PRO A 267 -1.20 4.87 7.40
C PRO A 267 -2.40 5.19 6.50
N GLU A 268 -3.08 6.32 6.73
CA GLU A 268 -4.29 6.71 6.01
C GLU A 268 -4.00 7.29 4.62
N ALA A 269 -4.61 6.73 3.57
CA ALA A 269 -4.40 7.17 2.19
C ALA A 269 -4.86 8.61 1.94
N HIS A 270 -6.03 9.01 2.48
CA HIS A 270 -6.52 10.38 2.34
C HIS A 270 -5.59 11.43 2.99
N LEU A 271 -4.78 11.05 3.99
CA LEU A 271 -3.77 11.95 4.58
C LEU A 271 -2.48 12.02 3.74
N ARG A 272 -2.13 10.94 3.04
CA ARG A 272 -0.99 10.93 2.10
C ARG A 272 -1.27 11.72 0.83
N GLN A 273 -2.51 11.73 0.36
CA GLN A 273 -2.85 12.33 -0.93
C GLN A 273 -2.52 13.85 -1.00
N PRO A 274 -2.81 14.68 0.02
CA PRO A 274 -2.34 16.05 0.06
C PRO A 274 -0.81 16.17 -0.01
N LEU A 275 -0.06 15.29 0.68
CA LEU A 275 1.41 15.29 0.67
C LEU A 275 2.00 14.92 -0.71
N LEU A 276 1.22 14.22 -1.53
CA LEU A 276 1.59 13.89 -2.91
C LEU A 276 1.33 15.05 -3.87
N ALA A 277 0.38 15.93 -3.53
CA ALA A 277 0.01 17.10 -4.31
C ALA A 277 0.86 18.35 -3.99
N MET A 278 1.80 18.24 -3.05
CA MET A 278 2.75 19.29 -2.66
C MET A 278 4.06 19.17 -3.44
#